data_AF-A0A6L7LDR6-F1
#
_entry.id   AF-A0A6L7LDR6-F1
#
_cell.length_a   1.000
_cell.length_b   1.000
_cell.length_c   1.000
_cell.angle_alpha   90.00
_cell.angle_beta   90.00
_cell.angle_gamma   90.00
#
_symmetry.space_group_name_H-M   'P 1'
#
loop_
_entity.id
_entity.type
_entity.pdbx_description
1 polymer ?
#
loop_
_entity_poly.entity_id
_entity_poly.type
_entity_poly.pdbx_seq_one_letter_code
_entity_poly.pdbx_strand_id
1 'polypeptide(L)' 'MQNTSLLDYRMPTSLDLPMIDAVIVEVNNPGHPFGVRGVGEANIAPPLAALANAIHDAAGVRMTELPMNPQSVVSAIQGR' A
#
# COMPACT_ATOMS: atom_id res chain seq x y z
N MET A 1 -5.83 -18.60 16.98
CA MET A 1 -6.14 -17.72 15.83
C MET A 1 -7.31 -16.84 16.26
N GLN A 2 -7.16 -15.51 16.33
CA GLN A 2 -8.12 -14.63 17.02
C GLN A 2 -9.18 -13.96 16.10
N ASN A 3 -8.93 -13.83 14.79
CA ASN A 3 -9.80 -13.12 13.83
C ASN A 3 -9.94 -13.90 12.51
N THR A 4 -10.46 -15.11 12.54
CA THR A 4 -10.48 -16.03 11.39
C THR A 4 -11.62 -15.77 10.38
N SER A 5 -12.58 -14.92 10.74
CA SER A 5 -13.66 -14.50 9.84
C SER A 5 -13.32 -13.16 9.18
N LEU A 6 -14.04 -12.85 8.10
CA LEU A 6 -13.88 -11.59 7.36
C LEU A 6 -14.56 -10.38 8.03
N LEU A 7 -15.14 -10.57 9.23
CA LEU A 7 -15.77 -9.47 9.97
C LEU A 7 -14.70 -8.53 10.55
N ASP A 8 -13.70 -9.11 11.22
CA ASP A 8 -12.62 -8.38 11.89
C ASP A 8 -11.32 -8.41 11.08
N TYR A 9 -11.11 -9.46 10.25
CA TYR A 9 -10.07 -9.44 9.22
C TYR A 9 -10.55 -8.59 8.04
N ARG A 10 -10.43 -7.27 8.18
CA ARG A 10 -10.93 -6.28 7.24
C ARG A 10 -10.30 -6.46 5.87
N MET A 11 -11.12 -6.88 4.90
CA MET A 11 -10.79 -6.81 3.48
C MET A 11 -11.29 -5.48 2.91
N PRO A 12 -10.47 -4.78 2.08
CA PRO A 12 -10.94 -3.58 1.40
C PRO A 12 -12.17 -3.87 0.53
N THR A 13 -13.12 -2.94 0.54
CA THR A 13 -14.28 -2.91 -0.35
C THR A 13 -14.03 -1.93 -1.50
N SER A 14 -14.95 -1.86 -2.45
CA SER A 14 -14.88 -0.87 -3.55
C SER A 14 -14.93 0.58 -3.08
N LEU A 15 -15.37 0.85 -1.85
CA LEU A 15 -15.43 2.21 -1.28
C LEU A 15 -14.15 2.62 -0.55
N ASP A 16 -13.26 1.67 -0.25
CA ASP A 16 -12.02 1.93 0.49
C ASP A 16 -10.84 2.32 -0.40
N LEU A 17 -10.97 2.09 -1.72
CA LEU A 17 -9.90 2.32 -2.68
C LEU A 17 -10.05 3.66 -3.41
N PRO A 18 -8.94 4.38 -3.65
CA PRO A 18 -8.95 5.50 -4.58
C PRO A 18 -9.11 5.01 -6.03
N MET A 19 -9.38 5.93 -6.95
CA MET A 19 -9.20 5.66 -8.38
C MET A 19 -7.71 5.41 -8.65
N ILE A 20 -7.38 4.24 -9.20
CA ILE A 20 -6.00 3.85 -9.51
C ILE A 20 -5.75 4.07 -10.99
N ASP A 21 -4.83 4.97 -11.31
CA ASP A 21 -4.33 5.17 -12.67
C ASP A 21 -3.08 4.32 -12.89
N ALA A 22 -3.13 3.41 -13.87
CA ALA A 22 -2.07 2.46 -14.14
C ALA A 22 -1.22 2.94 -15.31
N VAL A 23 0.05 3.22 -15.04
CA VAL A 23 1.03 3.62 -16.06
C VAL A 23 1.87 2.42 -16.48
N ILE A 24 1.80 2.06 -17.76
CA ILE A 24 2.62 1.00 -18.33
C ILE A 24 3.99 1.59 -18.69
N VAL A 25 5.03 1.09 -18.02
CA VAL A 25 6.41 1.45 -18.31
C VAL A 25 7.10 0.29 -19.01
N GLU A 26 7.49 0.51 -20.26
CA GLU A 26 8.10 -0.54 -21.09
C GLU A 26 9.62 -0.45 -21.01
N VAL A 27 10.23 -1.45 -20.38
CA VAL A 27 11.68 -1.64 -20.40
C VAL A 27 11.97 -3.04 -20.89
N ASN A 28 12.54 -3.14 -22.09
CA ASN A 28 12.80 -4.41 -22.74
C ASN A 28 13.68 -5.33 -21.84
N ASN A 29 13.27 -6.59 -21.70
CA ASN A 29 14.09 -7.65 -21.12
C ASN A 29 14.88 -8.36 -22.25
N PRO A 30 16.21 -8.16 -22.36
CA PRO A 30 17.00 -8.79 -23.42
C PRO A 30 17.01 -10.32 -23.36
N GLY A 31 16.64 -10.92 -22.21
CA GLY A 31 16.56 -12.37 -22.04
C GLY A 31 15.21 -13.01 -22.40
N HIS A 32 14.22 -12.22 -22.82
CA HIS A 32 12.89 -12.74 -23.14
C HIS A 32 12.55 -12.51 -24.64
N PRO A 33 12.00 -13.51 -25.37
CA PRO A 33 11.73 -13.39 -26.82
C PRO A 33 10.85 -12.19 -27.21
N PHE A 34 9.97 -11.77 -26.31
CA PHE A 34 9.08 -10.62 -26.47
C PHE A 34 9.44 -9.43 -25.58
N GLY A 35 10.57 -9.46 -24.88
CA GLY A 35 11.00 -8.35 -24.04
C GLY A 35 10.18 -8.09 -22.76
N VAL A 36 9.18 -8.93 -22.46
CA VAL A 36 8.27 -8.73 -21.32
C VAL A 36 8.91 -9.02 -19.96
N ARG A 37 8.30 -8.44 -18.92
CA ARG A 37 8.67 -8.62 -17.51
C ARG A 37 7.42 -8.97 -16.70
N GLY A 38 7.61 -9.70 -15.59
CA GLY A 38 6.53 -9.97 -14.65
C GLY A 38 6.07 -8.70 -13.93
N VAL A 39 4.75 -8.54 -13.78
CA VAL A 39 4.14 -7.33 -13.21
C VAL A 39 3.14 -7.61 -12.07
N GLY A 40 2.79 -8.88 -11.83
CA GLY A 40 1.77 -9.25 -10.86
C GLY A 40 2.11 -8.89 -9.41
N GLU A 41 3.37 -9.08 -9.00
CA GLU A 41 3.80 -8.88 -7.61
C GLU A 41 4.49 -7.54 -7.36
N ALA A 42 5.17 -7.01 -8.38
CA ALA A 42 6.02 -5.81 -8.26
C ALA A 42 5.26 -4.60 -7.72
N ASN A 43 3.96 -4.51 -8.02
CA ASN A 43 3.11 -3.39 -7.64
C ASN A 43 2.45 -3.53 -6.26
N ILE A 44 2.62 -4.67 -5.57
CA ILE A 44 1.96 -4.93 -4.27
C ILE A 44 2.72 -4.25 -3.12
N ALA A 45 4.06 -4.23 -3.17
CA ALA A 45 4.89 -3.68 -2.10
C ALA A 45 4.94 -2.13 -2.06
N PRO A 46 5.06 -1.40 -3.20
CA PRO A 46 5.23 0.06 -3.19
C PRO A 46 4.12 0.88 -2.50
N PRO A 47 2.81 0.53 -2.60
CA PRO A 47 1.72 1.31 -1.99
C PRO A 47 1.89 1.53 -0.48
N LEU A 48 2.45 0.57 0.26
CA LEU A 48 2.62 0.67 1.71
C LEU A 48 3.57 1.82 2.09
N ALA A 49 4.71 1.92 1.41
CA ALA A 49 5.67 3.00 1.62
C ALA A 49 5.15 4.35 1.10
N ALA A 50 4.44 4.34 -0.04
CA ALA A 50 3.81 5.54 -0.59
C ALA A 50 2.79 6.15 0.39
N LEU A 51 1.92 5.31 0.98
CA LEU A 51 0.96 5.75 2.01
C LEU A 51 1.65 6.27 3.27
N ALA A 52 2.73 5.62 3.74
CA ALA A 52 3.47 6.09 4.90
C ALA A 52 4.10 7.48 4.66
N ASN A 53 4.60 7.73 3.45
CA ASN A 53 5.09 9.05 3.04
C ASN A 53 3.95 10.07 2.93
N ALA A 54 2.79 9.70 2.38
CA ALA A 54 1.64 10.60 2.30
C ALA A 54 1.11 10.99 3.69
N ILE A 55 1.07 10.06 4.65
CA ILE A 55 0.71 10.36 6.05
C ILE A 55 1.73 11.32 6.67
N HIS A 56 3.02 11.11 6.40
CA HIS A 56 4.07 12.01 6.89
C HIS A 56 3.95 13.41 6.31
N ASP A 57 3.69 13.52 5.01
CA ASP A 57 3.49 14.81 4.35
C ASP A 57 2.25 15.55 4.91
N ALA A 58 1.14 14.82 5.13
CA ALA A 58 -0.12 15.40 5.60
C ALA A 58 -0.14 15.75 7.10
N ALA A 59 0.46 14.92 7.96
CA ALA A 59 0.34 15.03 9.42
C ALA A 59 1.68 15.23 10.16
N GLY A 60 2.81 15.17 9.45
CA GLY A 60 4.15 15.35 10.01
C GLY A 60 4.63 14.20 10.91
N VAL A 61 3.90 13.09 10.98
CA VAL A 61 4.27 11.90 11.77
C VAL A 61 4.90 10.84 10.87
N ARG A 62 5.90 10.10 11.37
CA ARG A 62 6.55 9.04 10.60
C ARG A 62 6.03 7.68 11.05
N MET A 63 5.19 7.06 10.23
CA MET A 63 4.75 5.68 10.46
C MET A 63 5.85 4.71 10.05
N THR A 64 6.23 3.79 10.96
CA THR A 64 7.23 2.74 10.73
C THR A 64 6.68 1.33 10.94
N GLU A 65 5.40 1.22 11.32
CA GLU A 65 4.72 -0.03 11.62
C GLU A 65 3.43 -0.14 10.81
N LEU A 66 3.15 -1.35 10.33
CA LEU A 66 1.92 -1.70 9.62
C LEU A 66 1.04 -2.59 10.50
N PRO A 67 -0.30 -2.52 10.38
CA PRO A 67 -1.04 -1.60 9.53
C PRO A 67 -1.13 -0.17 10.10
N MET A 68 -1.13 0.83 9.22
CA MET A 68 -1.38 2.24 9.57
C MET A 68 -2.90 2.51 9.70
N ASN A 69 -3.56 1.77 10.59
CA ASN A 69 -4.99 1.92 10.86
C ASN A 69 -5.29 3.26 11.56
N PRO A 70 -6.57 3.70 11.62
CA PRO A 70 -6.94 4.98 12.23
C PRO A 70 -6.44 5.15 13.67
N GLN A 71 -6.49 4.10 14.50
CA GLN A 71 -6.03 4.15 15.88
C GLN A 71 -4.51 4.37 15.96
N SER A 72 -3.73 3.67 15.13
CA SER A 72 -2.27 3.83 15.05
C SER A 72 -1.90 5.25 14.60
N VAL A 73 -2.60 5.78 13.58
CA VAL A 73 -2.35 7.13 13.07
C VAL A 73 -2.73 8.21 14.09
N VAL A 74 -3.89 8.11 14.73
CA VAL A 74 -4.31 9.04 15.78
C VAL A 74 -3.33 9.01 16.96
N SER A 75 -2.91 7.82 17.39
CA SER A 75 -1.93 7.69 18.48
C SER A 75 -0.59 8.34 18.12
N ALA A 76 -0.12 8.16 16.88
CA ALA A 76 1.10 8.82 16.40
C ALA A 76 0.97 10.36 16.36
N ILE A 77 -0.21 10.88 16.01
CA ILE A 77 -0.49 12.32 16.00
C ILE A 77 -0.56 12.89 17.43
N GLN A 78 -1.15 12.15 18.38
CA GLN A 78 -1.31 12.60 19.77
C GLN A 78 -0.05 12.44 20.63
N GLY A 79 0.82 11.47 20.29
CA GLY A 79 2.10 11.26 20.96
C GLY A 79 3.19 12.24 20.51
N ARG A 80 2.88 13.10 19.54
CA ARG A 80 3.71 14.22 19.11
C ARG A 80 3.42 15.46 19.95
#